data_AF-A0A7S0VN05-F1
#
_entry.id   AF-A0A7S0VN05-F1
#
_cell.length_a   1.000
_cell.length_b   1.000
_cell.length_c   1.000
_cell.angle_alpha   90.00
_cell.angle_beta   90.00
_cell.angle_gamma   90.00
#
_symmetry.space_group_name_H-M   'P 1'
#
loop_
_entity.id
_entity.type
_entity.pdbx_description
1 polymer ?
#
loop_
_entity_poly.entity_id
_entity_poly.type
_entity_poly.pdbx_seq_one_letter_code
_entity_poly.pdbx_strand_id
1 'polypeptide(L)'
;RKRNMQAPVLVTPLKDLCIKTVALNFDNFPSFGNLPDKYIKKITNILPLDLPLELVGTLITDEDYWKRRAMARWRNCEVSCHGNSWKQLFFERNLQDALEEYDPASHDLVNLKRLMTYSRRYVQRV
;
A
#
# COMPACT_ATOMS: atom_id res chain seq x y z
N ARG A 1 -40.76 9.98 38.12
CA ARG A 1 -39.57 9.10 38.02
C ARG A 1 -39.22 8.94 36.54
N LYS A 2 -38.31 9.76 35.97
CA LYS A 2 -37.90 9.65 34.55
C LYS A 2 -36.88 8.52 34.43
N ARG A 3 -37.14 7.52 33.57
CA ARG A 3 -36.17 6.46 33.26
C ARG A 3 -35.04 7.10 32.44
N ASN A 4 -33.82 7.10 32.97
CA ASN A 4 -32.63 7.36 32.17
C ASN A 4 -32.46 6.18 31.20
N MET A 5 -32.86 6.35 29.96
CA MET A 5 -32.46 5.46 28.87
C MET A 5 -31.05 5.89 28.45
N GLN A 6 -30.03 5.25 29.02
CA GLN A 6 -28.69 5.30 28.45
C GLN A 6 -28.76 4.70 27.05
N ALA A 7 -28.21 5.43 26.06
CA ALA A 7 -28.05 4.92 24.72
C ALA A 7 -27.24 3.61 24.75
N PRO A 8 -27.59 2.61 23.92
CA PRO A 8 -26.90 1.33 23.93
C PRO A 8 -25.42 1.52 23.58
N VAL A 9 -24.55 0.89 24.37
CA VAL A 9 -23.11 0.88 24.10
C VAL A 9 -22.86 0.08 22.82
N LEU A 10 -22.46 0.77 21.76
CA LEU A 10 -22.08 0.12 20.50
C LEU A 10 -20.67 -0.47 20.65
N VAL A 11 -20.61 -1.79 20.81
CA VAL A 11 -19.35 -2.52 20.88
C VAL A 11 -18.89 -2.86 19.47
N THR A 12 -17.64 -2.53 19.15
CA THR A 12 -17.04 -2.91 17.85
C THR A 12 -16.99 -4.43 17.75
N PRO A 13 -17.51 -5.05 16.67
CA PRO A 13 -17.43 -6.50 16.50
C PRO A 13 -15.98 -6.99 16.51
N LEU A 14 -15.72 -8.15 17.13
CA LEU A 14 -14.39 -8.75 17.21
C LEU A 14 -13.71 -8.86 15.83
N LYS A 15 -14.48 -9.25 14.81
CA LYS A 15 -14.00 -9.34 13.42
C LYS A 15 -13.38 -8.02 12.92
N ASP A 16 -13.98 -6.89 13.27
CA ASP A 16 -13.52 -5.57 12.79
C ASP A 16 -12.28 -5.12 13.58
N LEU A 17 -12.18 -5.50 14.86
CA LEU A 17 -10.96 -5.34 15.65
C LEU A 17 -9.80 -6.19 15.09
N CYS A 18 -10.06 -7.45 14.72
CA CYS A 18 -9.06 -8.32 14.11
C CYS A 18 -8.54 -7.76 12.78
N ILE A 19 -9.45 -7.31 11.90
CA ILE A 19 -9.07 -6.67 10.62
C ILE A 19 -8.13 -5.48 10.85
N LYS A 20 -8.49 -4.58 11.78
CA LYS A 20 -7.65 -3.43 12.13
C LYS A 20 -6.28 -3.86 12.67
N THR A 21 -6.27 -4.83 13.57
CA THR A 21 -5.05 -5.32 14.21
C THR A 21 -4.10 -5.94 13.19
N VAL A 22 -4.61 -6.76 12.27
CA VAL A 22 -3.80 -7.36 11.20
C VAL A 22 -3.20 -6.28 10.30
N ALA A 23 -3.99 -5.30 9.88
CA ALA A 23 -3.47 -4.25 9.00
C ALA A 23 -2.38 -3.39 9.64
N LEU A 24 -2.56 -3.00 10.91
CA LEU A 24 -1.60 -2.17 11.64
C LEU A 24 -0.29 -2.91 11.95
N ASN A 25 -0.32 -4.24 12.02
CA ASN A 25 0.85 -5.07 12.29
C ASN A 25 1.37 -5.80 11.04
N PHE A 26 0.90 -5.42 9.84
CA PHE A 26 1.21 -6.14 8.61
C PHE A 26 2.71 -6.13 8.28
N ASP A 27 3.44 -5.07 8.66
CA ASP A 27 4.89 -5.00 8.47
C ASP A 27 5.64 -6.11 9.25
N ASN A 28 5.21 -6.34 10.49
CA ASN A 28 5.78 -7.37 11.37
C ASN A 28 5.34 -8.79 10.97
N PHE A 29 4.12 -8.92 10.42
CA PHE A 29 3.51 -10.20 10.07
C PHE A 29 2.87 -10.15 8.67
N PRO A 30 3.67 -10.11 7.60
CA PRO A 30 3.21 -9.85 6.24
C PRO A 30 2.59 -11.08 5.59
N SER A 31 1.39 -11.45 6.04
CA SER A 31 0.64 -12.56 5.48
C SER A 31 -0.86 -12.37 5.66
N PHE A 32 -1.63 -12.70 4.63
CA PHE A 32 -3.08 -12.81 4.72
C PHE A 32 -3.55 -14.21 5.13
N GLY A 33 -2.64 -15.20 5.14
CA GLY A 33 -3.00 -16.61 5.35
C GLY A 33 -4.11 -17.07 4.40
N ASN A 34 -5.08 -17.80 4.94
CA ASN A 34 -6.24 -18.33 4.19
C ASN A 34 -7.49 -17.45 4.35
N LEU A 35 -7.32 -16.13 4.51
CA LEU A 35 -8.45 -15.23 4.64
C LEU A 35 -9.23 -15.12 3.32
N PRO A 36 -10.58 -15.18 3.35
CA PRO A 36 -11.40 -14.86 2.19
C PRO A 36 -11.13 -13.45 1.65
N ASP A 37 -11.22 -13.28 0.33
CA ASP A 37 -10.95 -12.02 -0.38
C ASP A 37 -11.70 -10.81 0.20
N LYS A 38 -12.94 -11.01 0.67
CA LYS A 38 -13.72 -9.94 1.32
C LYS A 38 -13.04 -9.34 2.55
N TYR A 39 -12.26 -10.14 3.29
CA TYR A 39 -11.52 -9.68 4.47
C TYR A 39 -10.15 -9.14 4.08
N ILE A 40 -9.47 -9.76 3.11
CA ILE A 40 -8.25 -9.22 2.52
C ILE A 40 -8.51 -7.80 2.02
N LYS A 41 -9.59 -7.58 1.27
CA LYS A 41 -9.99 -6.26 0.79
C LYS A 41 -10.21 -5.24 1.91
N LYS A 42 -10.82 -5.66 3.03
CA LYS A 42 -10.99 -4.78 4.19
C LYS A 42 -9.65 -4.43 4.83
N ILE A 43 -8.72 -5.37 4.91
CA ILE A 43 -7.37 -5.16 5.43
C ILE A 43 -6.59 -4.23 4.48
N THR A 44 -6.55 -4.51 3.18
CA THR A 44 -5.86 -3.67 2.19
C THR A 44 -6.42 -2.26 2.15
N ASN A 45 -7.70 -2.05 2.46
CA ASN A 45 -8.31 -0.73 2.57
C ASN A 45 -7.80 0.14 3.73
N ILE A 46 -7.20 -0.47 4.74
CA ILE A 46 -6.69 0.23 5.93
C ILE A 46 -5.16 0.09 6.11
N LEU A 47 -4.49 -0.65 5.22
CA LEU A 47 -3.04 -0.80 5.27
C LEU A 47 -2.34 0.57 5.24
N PRO A 48 -1.29 0.76 6.06
CA PRO A 48 -0.43 1.93 5.97
C PRO A 48 0.20 2.09 4.58
N LEU A 49 0.40 3.33 4.15
CA LEU A 49 0.93 3.67 2.82
C LEU A 49 2.46 3.82 2.81
N ASP A 50 3.10 3.77 3.97
CA ASP A 50 4.54 3.85 4.21
C ASP A 50 5.22 2.47 4.33
N LEU A 51 4.47 1.38 4.18
CA LEU A 51 5.00 0.01 4.24
C LEU A 51 6.13 -0.24 3.21
N PRO A 52 7.16 -1.04 3.55
CA PRO A 52 8.28 -1.30 2.66
C PRO A 52 7.84 -1.80 1.28
N LEU A 53 8.35 -1.17 0.23
CA LEU A 53 7.94 -1.45 -1.14
C LEU A 53 8.33 -2.86 -1.59
N GLU A 54 9.45 -3.40 -1.07
CA GLU A 54 9.89 -4.79 -1.23
C GLU A 54 8.83 -5.79 -0.74
N LEU A 55 8.13 -5.45 0.35
CA LEU A 55 7.13 -6.28 1.00
C LEU A 55 5.79 -6.20 0.28
N VAL A 56 5.22 -5.00 0.18
CA VAL A 56 3.88 -4.83 -0.39
C VAL A 56 3.85 -4.96 -1.90
N GLY A 57 4.98 -4.69 -2.58
CA GLY A 57 5.14 -4.92 -4.01
C GLY A 57 4.86 -6.38 -4.39
N THR A 58 5.22 -7.32 -3.54
CA THR A 58 4.97 -8.76 -3.79
C THR A 58 3.59 -9.18 -3.32
N LEU A 59 3.16 -8.72 -2.15
CA LEU A 59 1.98 -9.25 -1.46
C LEU A 59 0.66 -8.56 -1.82
N ILE A 60 0.70 -7.31 -2.28
CA ILE A 60 -0.49 -6.50 -2.52
C ILE A 60 -0.73 -6.34 -4.01
N THR A 61 -1.83 -6.92 -4.50
CA THR A 61 -2.34 -6.75 -5.86
C THR A 61 -3.53 -5.80 -5.93
N ASP A 62 -4.05 -5.36 -4.78
CA ASP A 62 -5.23 -4.51 -4.68
C ASP A 62 -4.99 -3.10 -5.25
N GLU A 63 -5.61 -2.79 -6.38
CA GLU A 63 -5.41 -1.53 -7.09
C GLU A 63 -5.88 -0.30 -6.30
N ASP A 64 -6.87 -0.43 -5.41
CA ASP A 64 -7.28 0.69 -4.56
C ASP A 64 -6.21 1.07 -3.52
N TYR A 65 -5.46 0.08 -3.00
CA TYR A 65 -4.29 0.37 -2.16
C TYR A 65 -3.26 1.20 -2.93
N TRP A 66 -2.91 0.76 -4.14
CA TRP A 66 -1.93 1.46 -4.99
C TRP A 66 -2.42 2.84 -5.43
N LYS A 67 -3.71 2.99 -5.71
CA LYS A 67 -4.34 4.28 -5.98
C LYS A 67 -4.19 5.23 -4.80
N ARG A 68 -4.56 4.81 -3.59
CA ARG A 68 -4.39 5.65 -2.39
C ARG A 68 -2.93 6.00 -2.17
N ARG A 69 -2.02 5.03 -2.36
CA ARG A 69 -0.58 5.23 -2.21
C ARG A 69 -0.01 6.24 -3.21
N ALA A 70 -0.40 6.15 -4.48
CA ALA A 70 0.02 7.07 -5.52
C ALA A 70 -0.54 8.48 -5.29
N MET A 71 -1.83 8.59 -4.97
CA MET A 71 -2.48 9.88 -4.73
C MET A 71 -1.99 10.59 -3.46
N ALA A 72 -1.47 9.85 -2.48
CA ALA A 72 -0.81 10.43 -1.31
C ALA A 72 0.51 11.13 -1.66
N ARG A 73 1.14 10.77 -2.78
CA ARG A 73 2.48 11.22 -3.17
C ARG A 73 2.46 12.18 -4.37
N TRP A 74 1.60 11.94 -5.37
CA TRP A 74 1.49 12.77 -6.56
C TRP A 74 0.06 13.24 -6.82
N ARG A 75 -0.10 14.54 -7.15
CA ARG A 75 -1.43 15.14 -7.45
C ARG A 75 -2.01 14.70 -8.78
N ASN A 76 -1.17 14.63 -9.82
CA ASN A 76 -1.61 14.34 -11.19
C ASN A 76 -1.16 12.91 -11.55
N CYS A 77 -2.05 11.93 -11.36
CA CYS A 77 -1.81 10.53 -11.70
C CYS A 77 -2.65 10.14 -12.91
N GLU A 78 -2.00 9.81 -14.04
CA GLU A 78 -2.67 9.38 -15.27
C GLU A 78 -2.38 7.90 -15.55
N VAL A 79 -3.32 7.02 -15.17
CA VAL A 79 -3.11 5.56 -15.22
C VAL A 79 -3.11 4.99 -16.64
N SER A 80 -3.72 5.69 -17.60
CA SER A 80 -3.77 5.30 -19.02
C SER A 80 -2.38 5.13 -19.63
N CYS A 81 -1.40 5.91 -19.19
CA CYS A 81 -0.01 5.80 -19.63
C CYS A 81 0.76 4.63 -19.00
N HIS A 82 0.17 3.95 -18.02
CA HIS A 82 0.83 2.95 -17.18
C HIS A 82 0.05 1.62 -17.19
N GLY A 83 -0.32 1.15 -18.37
CA GLY A 83 -1.02 -0.13 -18.54
C GLY A 83 -2.39 -0.23 -17.85
N ASN A 84 -3.01 0.91 -17.50
CA ASN A 84 -4.21 0.99 -16.67
C ASN A 84 -4.05 0.33 -15.28
N SER A 85 -2.83 0.31 -14.72
CA SER A 85 -2.55 -0.16 -13.36
C SER A 85 -1.95 0.95 -12.49
N TRP A 86 -2.58 1.22 -11.35
CA TRP A 86 -2.08 2.08 -10.29
C TRP A 86 -0.80 1.53 -9.68
N LYS A 87 -0.70 0.20 -9.56
CA LYS A 87 0.53 -0.44 -9.11
C LYS A 87 1.68 -0.12 -10.06
N GLN A 88 1.45 -0.30 -11.36
CA GLN A 88 2.45 0.01 -12.39
C GLN A 88 2.85 1.49 -12.35
N LEU A 89 1.87 2.40 -12.36
CA LEU A 89 2.09 3.85 -12.23
C LEU A 89 2.97 4.18 -11.03
N PHE A 90 2.65 3.61 -9.86
CA PHE A 90 3.40 3.87 -8.64
C PHE A 90 4.86 3.43 -8.78
N PHE A 91 5.11 2.22 -9.27
CA PHE A 91 6.48 1.71 -9.41
C PHE A 91 7.30 2.51 -10.43
N GLU A 92 6.70 2.87 -11.56
CA GLU A 92 7.37 3.64 -12.61
C GLU A 92 7.71 5.06 -12.13
N ARG A 93 6.76 5.78 -11.53
CA ARG A 93 7.01 7.12 -11.00
C ARG A 93 7.95 7.13 -9.80
N ASN A 94 7.81 6.16 -8.89
CA ASN A 94 8.70 6.07 -7.73
C ASN A 94 10.15 5.80 -8.17
N LEU A 95 10.35 5.02 -9.23
CA LEU A 95 11.67 4.81 -9.81
C LEU A 95 12.17 6.07 -10.54
N GLN A 96 11.31 6.77 -11.27
CA GLN A 96 11.65 8.03 -11.91
C GLN A 96 12.12 9.08 -10.89
N ASP A 97 11.33 9.35 -9.84
CA ASP A 97 11.69 10.29 -8.76
C ASP A 97 13.05 9.92 -8.17
N ALA A 98 13.27 8.63 -7.86
CA ALA A 98 14.52 8.17 -7.28
C ALA A 98 15.73 8.32 -8.21
N LEU A 99 15.53 8.26 -9.53
CA LEU A 99 16.60 8.50 -10.52
C LEU A 99 16.88 10.00 -10.67
N GLU A 100 15.85 10.84 -10.63
CA GLU A 100 15.98 12.31 -10.73
C GLU A 100 16.64 12.89 -9.47
N GLU A 101 16.38 12.32 -8.30
CA GLU A 101 16.98 12.74 -7.02
C GLU A 101 18.38 12.14 -6.77
N TYR A 102 18.78 11.12 -7.54
CA TYR A 102 20.04 10.43 -7.32
C TYR A 102 21.24 11.31 -7.69
N ASP A 103 22.07 11.61 -6.69
CA ASP A 103 23.38 12.24 -6.87
C ASP A 103 24.51 11.24 -6.56
N PRO A 104 25.32 10.84 -7.56
CA PRO A 104 26.43 9.90 -7.38
C PRO A 104 27.50 10.35 -6.36
N ALA A 105 27.60 11.64 -6.06
CA ALA A 105 28.58 12.17 -5.11
C ALA A 105 28.14 11.98 -3.64
N SER A 106 26.84 11.86 -3.39
CA SER A 106 26.26 11.85 -2.04
C SER A 106 25.43 10.61 -1.72
N HIS A 107 24.99 9.85 -2.72
CA HIS A 107 24.12 8.68 -2.54
C HIS A 107 24.82 7.36 -2.87
N ASP A 108 24.53 6.34 -2.07
CA ASP A 108 24.94 4.96 -2.37
C ASP A 108 24.01 4.32 -3.41
N LEU A 109 24.61 3.72 -4.43
CA LEU A 109 23.95 3.00 -5.52
C LEU A 109 23.18 1.76 -5.04
N VAL A 110 23.46 1.24 -3.83
CA VAL A 110 22.80 0.04 -3.28
C VAL A 110 21.27 0.21 -3.20
N ASN A 111 20.79 1.34 -2.68
CA ASN A 111 19.34 1.56 -2.51
C ASN A 111 18.64 1.69 -3.86
N LEU A 112 19.25 2.39 -4.82
CA LEU A 112 18.73 2.51 -6.18
C LEU A 112 18.69 1.14 -6.88
N LYS A 113 19.74 0.32 -6.74
CA LYS A 113 19.75 -1.06 -7.28
C LYS A 113 18.66 -1.94 -6.69
N ARG A 114 18.43 -1.85 -5.37
CA ARG A 114 17.32 -2.57 -4.72
C ARG A 114 15.99 -2.13 -5.31
N LEU A 115 15.77 -0.82 -5.41
CA LEU A 115 14.58 -0.24 -6.05
C LEU A 115 14.35 -0.77 -7.46
N MET A 116 15.37 -0.72 -8.32
CA MET A 116 15.28 -1.29 -9.66
C MET A 116 14.93 -2.79 -9.65
N THR A 117 15.46 -3.55 -8.69
CA THR A 117 15.26 -5.00 -8.63
C THR A 117 13.80 -5.40 -8.41
N TYR A 118 13.08 -4.71 -7.52
CA TYR A 118 11.67 -5.01 -7.29
C TYR A 118 10.73 -4.23 -8.21
N SER A 119 11.15 -3.06 -8.73
CA SER A 119 10.38 -2.31 -9.73
C SER A 119 10.39 -2.96 -11.11
N ARG A 120 11.43 -3.72 -11.49
CA ARG A 120 11.62 -4.24 -12.86
C ARG A 120 10.43 -5.01 -13.47
N ARG A 121 9.57 -5.61 -12.62
CA ARG A 121 8.39 -6.36 -13.09
C ARG A 121 7.23 -5.45 -13.53
N TYR A 122 7.30 -4.18 -13.14
CA TYR A 122 6.25 -3.19 -13.29
C TYR A 122 6.71 -1.98 -14.11
N VAL A 123 7.94 -1.96 -14.59
CA VAL A 123 8.44 -0.90 -15.48
C VAL A 123 8.42 -1.45 -16.89
N GLN A 124 7.59 -0.87 -17.76
CA GLN A 124 7.57 -1.25 -19.17
C GLN A 124 8.90 -0.88 -19.84
N ARG A 125 9.40 -1.79 -20.69
CA ARG A 125 10.42 -1.43 -21.67
C ARG A 125 9.72 -0.65 -22.77
N VAL A 126 10.14 0.60 -22.96
CA VAL A 126 9.85 1.37 -24.17
C VAL A 126 10.53 0.69 -25.36
#